data_AF-A0A093Y3G9-F1
#
_entry.id   AF-A0A093Y3G9-F1
#
_cell.length_a   1.000
_cell.length_b   1.000
_cell.length_c   1.000
_cell.angle_alpha   90.00
_cell.angle_beta   90.00
_cell.angle_gamma   90.00
#
_symmetry.space_group_name_H-M   'P 1'
#
loop_
_entity.id
_entity.type
_entity.pdbx_description
1 polymer ?
#
loop_
_entity_poly.entity_id
_entity_poly.type
_entity_poly.pdbx_seq_one_letter_code
_entity_poly.pdbx_strand_id
1 'polypeptide(L)'
;MEAPQTSPPAPSSCFNCSKLQTELPEPLKRCSKCQTALYCSQDCQKVNWKTHKLTCHRPGTAPPPPPNPPQQSGGRHNPGFEGMNVAFGLDKDDFLHNIPEDKAFNYLIDCFRMRVEDEYVFGGNTIGIYNGDKPLPEFKKFLSLAESRQAILPPWWSPAKRRECERLAVNGTFSNIHGAVEKSDIQEHYNDNIMPMKLRILGEKIYGKGFM
;
A
#
# COMPACT_ATOMS: atom_id res chain seq x y z
N MET A 1 44.45 17.62 -32.32
CA MET A 1 43.96 17.75 -30.92
C MET A 1 42.52 18.22 -31.01
N GLU A 2 41.56 17.31 -31.09
CA GLU A 2 40.13 17.64 -31.12
C GLU A 2 39.60 17.71 -29.69
N ALA A 3 38.99 18.84 -29.34
CA ALA A 3 38.34 19.07 -28.06
C ALA A 3 36.97 18.36 -28.03
N PRO A 4 36.55 17.74 -26.91
CA PRO A 4 35.23 17.10 -26.83
C PRO A 4 34.14 18.16 -26.71
N GLN A 5 33.19 18.16 -27.63
CA GLN A 5 31.98 18.98 -27.52
C GLN A 5 31.00 18.34 -26.54
N THR A 6 30.81 18.94 -25.37
CA THR A 6 29.72 18.59 -24.45
C THR A 6 28.51 19.49 -24.72
N SER A 7 27.49 18.94 -25.36
CA SER A 7 26.18 19.58 -25.52
C SER A 7 25.54 19.89 -24.16
N PRO A 8 24.82 21.01 -23.98
CA PRO A 8 24.16 21.32 -22.72
C PRO A 8 23.01 20.33 -22.43
N PRO A 9 22.82 19.91 -21.17
CA PRO A 9 21.74 19.00 -20.79
C PRO A 9 20.37 19.66 -20.98
N ALA A 10 19.41 18.88 -21.48
CA ALA A 10 18.03 19.34 -21.67
C ALA A 10 17.41 19.83 -20.34
N PRO A 11 16.57 20.88 -20.36
CA PRO A 11 15.98 21.42 -19.15
C PRO A 11 15.02 20.41 -18.51
N SER A 12 15.18 20.21 -17.21
CA SER A 12 14.35 19.30 -16.40
C SER A 12 12.99 19.93 -16.11
N SER A 13 11.89 19.18 -16.32
CA SER A 13 10.50 19.62 -16.09
C SER A 13 9.68 18.61 -15.28
N CYS A 14 8.60 19.08 -14.68
CA CYS A 14 7.64 18.23 -13.99
C CYS A 14 6.84 17.36 -14.98
N PHE A 15 6.82 16.05 -14.79
CA PHE A 15 6.12 15.09 -15.66
C PHE A 15 4.58 15.20 -15.62
N ASN A 16 4.02 15.95 -14.67
CA ASN A 16 2.57 16.14 -14.55
C ASN A 16 2.11 17.51 -15.08
N CYS A 17 2.71 18.59 -14.55
CA CYS A 17 2.27 19.96 -14.85
C CYS A 17 3.19 20.68 -15.84
N SER A 18 4.22 20.00 -16.35
CA SER A 18 5.20 20.50 -17.34
C SER A 18 6.01 21.73 -16.93
N LYS A 19 5.84 22.25 -15.70
CA LYS A 19 6.63 23.37 -15.17
C LYS A 19 8.12 23.04 -15.19
N LEU A 20 8.92 23.98 -15.66
CA LEU A 20 10.36 23.85 -15.72
C LEU A 20 10.99 24.04 -14.34
N GLN A 21 12.17 23.46 -14.12
CA GLN A 21 12.95 23.71 -12.90
C GLN A 21 13.17 25.21 -12.64
N THR A 22 13.33 26.01 -13.69
CA THR A 22 13.54 27.47 -13.61
C THR A 22 12.31 28.24 -13.16
N GLU A 23 11.12 27.63 -13.24
CA GLU A 23 9.83 28.24 -12.87
C GLU A 23 9.40 27.85 -11.45
N LEU A 24 10.20 27.03 -10.76
CA LEU A 24 9.87 26.47 -9.46
C LEU A 24 10.83 27.01 -8.38
N PRO A 25 10.31 27.36 -7.19
CA PRO A 25 11.15 27.79 -6.08
C PRO A 25 12.01 26.64 -5.52
N GLU A 26 11.53 25.40 -5.67
CA GLU A 26 12.17 24.19 -5.14
C GLU A 26 12.67 23.27 -6.27
N PRO A 27 13.73 22.48 -6.02
CA PRO A 27 14.18 21.48 -6.98
C PRO A 27 13.13 20.41 -7.24
N LEU A 28 13.02 20.01 -8.50
CA LEU A 28 12.21 18.88 -8.95
C LEU A 28 12.69 17.61 -8.24
N LYS A 29 11.73 16.89 -7.68
CA LYS A 29 11.96 15.65 -6.96
C LYS A 29 11.92 14.50 -7.95
N ARG A 30 12.93 13.65 -7.91
CA ARG A 30 12.94 12.40 -8.69
C ARG A 30 11.95 11.41 -8.09
N CYS A 31 11.26 10.68 -8.94
CA CYS A 31 10.54 9.49 -8.52
C CYS A 31 11.52 8.56 -7.79
N SER A 32 11.21 8.21 -6.54
CA SER A 32 12.06 7.38 -5.69
C SER A 32 12.32 5.98 -6.29
N LYS A 33 11.43 5.50 -7.16
CA LYS A 33 11.53 4.19 -7.81
C LYS A 33 12.41 4.21 -9.06
N CYS A 34 12.03 4.97 -10.09
CA CYS A 34 12.75 4.95 -11.37
C CYS A 34 13.91 5.94 -11.43
N GLN A 35 13.94 6.94 -10.56
CA GLN A 35 14.85 8.08 -10.60
C GLN A 35 14.87 8.90 -11.91
N THR A 36 14.02 8.53 -12.87
CA THR A 36 13.92 9.13 -14.21
C THR A 36 12.84 10.21 -14.27
N ALA A 37 11.64 9.95 -13.74
CA ALA A 37 10.56 10.93 -13.74
C ALA A 37 10.78 12.00 -12.65
N LEU A 38 10.45 13.25 -12.99
CA LEU A 38 10.65 14.42 -12.13
C LEU A 38 9.31 15.08 -11.81
N TYR A 39 9.13 15.53 -10.56
CA TYR A 39 7.90 16.16 -10.09
C TYR A 39 8.18 17.36 -9.20
N CYS A 40 7.40 18.43 -9.34
CA CYS A 40 7.51 19.60 -8.47
C CYS A 40 6.94 19.36 -7.06
N SER A 41 6.01 18.40 -6.93
CA SER A 41 5.39 18.05 -5.67
C SER A 41 4.93 16.59 -5.69
N GLN A 42 4.68 16.04 -4.49
CA GLN A 42 4.09 14.72 -4.36
C GLN A 42 2.68 14.67 -4.97
N ASP A 43 1.93 15.78 -4.97
CA ASP A 43 0.62 15.84 -5.60
C ASP A 43 0.70 15.71 -7.12
N CYS A 44 1.69 16.34 -7.75
CA CYS A 44 1.95 16.15 -9.17
C CYS A 44 2.33 14.70 -9.50
N GLN A 45 3.09 14.05 -8.61
CA GLN A 45 3.38 12.62 -8.76
C GLN A 45 2.12 11.75 -8.64
N LYS A 46 1.23 12.02 -7.68
CA LYS A 46 -0.03 11.29 -7.47
C LYS A 46 -0.97 11.42 -8.68
N VAL A 47 -1.14 12.63 -9.22
CA VAL A 47 -2.01 12.85 -10.38
C VAL A 47 -1.48 12.10 -11.61
N ASN A 48 -0.17 12.18 -11.87
CA ASN A 48 0.46 11.46 -12.97
C ASN A 48 0.68 9.96 -12.68
N TRP A 49 0.29 9.45 -11.50
CA TRP A 49 0.60 8.07 -11.10
C TRP A 49 -0.13 7.06 -11.97
N LYS A 50 -1.40 7.33 -12.33
CA LYS A 50 -2.23 6.42 -13.13
C LYS A 50 -1.58 6.05 -14.46
N THR A 51 -0.85 6.98 -15.06
CA THR A 51 -0.10 6.81 -16.32
C THR A 51 1.35 6.40 -16.07
N HIS A 52 2.04 7.06 -15.12
CA HIS A 52 3.45 6.78 -14.81
C HIS A 52 3.70 5.36 -14.31
N LYS A 53 2.77 4.78 -13.54
CA LYS A 53 2.93 3.42 -12.96
C LYS A 53 3.21 2.35 -14.01
N LEU A 54 2.76 2.55 -15.26
CA LEU A 54 2.94 1.63 -16.36
C LEU A 54 4.39 1.60 -16.89
N THR A 55 5.16 2.67 -16.68
CA THR A 55 6.53 2.84 -17.18
C THR A 55 7.56 3.07 -16.07
N CYS A 56 7.11 3.07 -14.81
CA CYS A 56 7.97 3.29 -13.65
C CYS A 56 8.69 2.00 -13.25
N HIS A 57 9.95 1.85 -13.68
CA HIS A 57 10.81 0.72 -13.35
C HIS A 57 12.11 1.20 -12.69
N ARG A 58 12.66 0.41 -11.75
CA ARG A 58 13.95 0.73 -11.13
C ARG A 58 15.04 0.70 -12.20
N PRO A 59 15.96 1.69 -12.23
CA PRO A 59 17.17 1.56 -13.02
C PRO A 59 17.92 0.35 -12.47
N GLY A 60 18.19 -0.64 -13.33
CA GLY A 60 18.80 -1.91 -12.92
C GLY A 60 20.08 -1.65 -12.15
N THR A 61 20.12 -2.04 -10.88
CA THR A 61 21.27 -1.78 -10.03
C THR A 61 21.54 -2.92 -9.05
N ALA A 62 22.84 -3.23 -8.97
CA ALA A 62 23.67 -3.64 -7.84
C ALA A 62 23.00 -3.93 -6.47
N PRO A 63 23.59 -4.82 -5.65
CA PRO A 63 22.94 -5.40 -4.49
C PRO A 63 22.56 -4.38 -3.40
N PRO A 64 21.46 -4.64 -2.66
CA PRO A 64 20.94 -3.73 -1.65
C PRO A 64 21.86 -3.64 -0.41
N PRO A 65 21.85 -2.50 0.31
CA PRO A 65 22.49 -2.38 1.62
C PRO A 65 21.80 -3.26 2.67
N PRO A 66 22.50 -3.62 3.77
CA PRO A 66 22.01 -4.56 4.77
C PRO A 66 20.78 -4.01 5.53
N PRO A 67 19.91 -4.90 6.04
CA PRO A 67 18.69 -4.52 6.75
C PRO A 67 19.00 -3.90 8.12
N ASN A 68 18.26 -2.85 8.48
CA ASN A 68 18.33 -2.22 9.80
C ASN A 68 17.84 -3.16 10.93
N PRO A 69 18.29 -2.97 12.18
CA PRO A 69 17.93 -3.83 13.31
C PRO A 69 16.45 -3.68 13.72
N PRO A 70 15.88 -4.66 14.43
CA PRO A 70 14.50 -4.63 14.87
C PRO A 70 14.28 -3.50 15.89
N GLN A 71 13.48 -2.52 15.49
CA GLN A 71 13.05 -1.44 16.38
C GLN A 71 11.93 -1.97 17.30
N GLN A 72 12.12 -1.76 18.60
CA GLN A 72 11.25 -2.25 19.67
C GLN A 72 9.82 -1.73 19.55
N SER A 73 8.87 -2.56 19.99
CA SER A 73 7.45 -2.29 20.15
C SER A 73 7.20 -1.12 21.10
N GLY A 74 7.12 0.08 20.55
CA GLY A 74 6.68 1.30 21.23
C GLY A 74 5.87 2.14 20.26
N GLY A 75 4.81 1.56 19.69
CA GLY A 75 3.92 2.28 18.79
C GLY A 75 3.26 3.43 19.53
N ARG A 76 3.33 4.64 18.96
CA ARG A 76 2.60 5.81 19.43
C ARG A 76 1.10 5.49 19.44
N HIS A 77 0.56 5.18 20.61
CA HIS A 77 -0.90 5.09 20.83
C HIS A 77 -1.51 6.47 20.57
N ASN A 78 -2.49 6.55 19.67
CA ASN A 78 -3.29 7.76 19.48
C ASN A 78 -4.65 7.57 20.20
N PRO A 79 -4.87 8.18 21.37
CA PRO A 79 -6.09 7.98 22.18
C PRO A 79 -7.38 8.34 21.43
N GLY A 80 -7.32 9.28 20.49
CA GLY A 80 -8.48 9.69 19.69
C GLY A 80 -8.95 8.62 18.68
N PHE A 81 -8.06 7.71 18.29
CA PHE A 81 -8.38 6.62 17.37
C PHE A 81 -9.17 5.50 18.08
N GLU A 82 -8.84 5.23 19.34
CA GLU A 82 -9.51 4.21 20.15
C GLU A 82 -10.97 4.59 20.48
N GLY A 83 -11.22 5.87 20.79
CA GLY A 83 -12.57 6.38 20.99
C GLY A 83 -13.47 6.29 19.74
N MET A 84 -12.89 6.46 18.54
CA MET A 84 -13.61 6.24 17.29
C MET A 84 -13.90 4.76 17.04
N ASN A 85 -12.96 3.87 17.36
CA ASN A 85 -13.17 2.42 17.19
C ASN A 85 -14.34 1.91 18.05
N VAL A 86 -14.44 2.38 19.30
CA VAL A 86 -15.58 2.08 20.18
C VAL A 86 -16.89 2.63 19.59
N ALA A 87 -16.90 3.88 19.11
CA ALA A 87 -18.10 4.49 18.55
C ALA A 87 -18.63 3.77 17.29
N PHE A 88 -17.77 3.07 16.56
CA PHE A 88 -18.15 2.30 15.37
C PHE A 88 -18.25 0.78 15.62
N GLY A 89 -18.12 0.31 16.87
CA GLY A 89 -18.19 -1.11 17.23
C GLY A 89 -17.06 -1.96 16.64
N LEU A 90 -15.88 -1.36 16.49
CA LEU A 90 -14.67 -1.98 15.93
C LEU A 90 -13.61 -2.27 17.02
N ASP A 91 -13.96 -2.05 18.28
CA ASP A 91 -13.13 -2.32 19.45
C ASP A 91 -12.87 -3.83 19.60
N LYS A 92 -13.87 -4.66 19.31
CA LYS A 92 -13.78 -6.12 19.42
C LYS A 92 -13.05 -6.77 18.26
N ASP A 93 -12.42 -7.91 18.52
CA ASP A 93 -11.68 -8.68 17.51
C ASP A 93 -12.60 -9.56 16.63
N ASP A 94 -13.91 -9.39 16.72
CA ASP A 94 -14.92 -10.22 16.03
C ASP A 94 -15.41 -9.66 14.69
N PHE A 95 -14.72 -8.65 14.13
CA PHE A 95 -15.16 -7.97 12.90
C PHE A 95 -15.41 -8.92 11.71
N LEU A 96 -14.61 -9.98 11.58
CA LEU A 96 -14.78 -10.99 10.53
C LEU A 96 -15.77 -12.11 10.92
N HIS A 97 -16.16 -12.23 12.19
CA HIS A 97 -16.90 -13.38 12.70
C HIS A 97 -18.38 -13.35 12.30
N ASN A 98 -18.92 -12.14 12.16
CA ASN A 98 -20.35 -11.90 11.95
C ASN A 98 -20.70 -11.57 10.49
N ILE A 99 -19.83 -11.90 9.55
CA ILE A 99 -20.03 -11.65 8.12
C ILE A 99 -20.00 -12.96 7.30
N PRO A 100 -20.68 -12.99 6.14
CA PRO A 100 -20.60 -14.10 5.20
C PRO A 100 -19.15 -14.43 4.79
N GLU A 101 -18.91 -15.71 4.52
CA GLU A 101 -17.57 -16.25 4.24
C GLU A 101 -16.87 -15.55 3.06
N ASP A 102 -17.60 -15.32 1.97
CA ASP A 102 -17.12 -14.62 0.77
C ASP A 102 -16.69 -13.18 1.09
N LYS A 103 -17.48 -12.48 1.93
CA LYS A 103 -17.13 -11.13 2.39
C LYS A 103 -15.90 -11.12 3.27
N ALA A 104 -15.75 -12.10 4.17
CA ALA A 104 -14.57 -12.22 5.01
C ALA A 104 -13.28 -12.36 4.18
N PHE A 105 -13.32 -13.15 3.09
CA PHE A 105 -12.19 -13.24 2.16
C PHE A 105 -11.91 -11.90 1.48
N ASN A 106 -12.93 -11.23 0.94
CA ASN A 106 -12.74 -9.94 0.28
C ASN A 106 -12.18 -8.88 1.23
N TYR A 107 -12.65 -8.86 2.49
CA TYR A 107 -12.18 -7.93 3.50
C TYR A 107 -10.71 -8.20 3.85
N LEU A 108 -10.28 -9.46 3.97
CA LEU A 108 -8.87 -9.79 4.17
C LEU A 108 -7.99 -9.35 2.99
N ILE A 109 -8.47 -9.58 1.76
CA ILE A 109 -7.75 -9.19 0.53
C ILE A 109 -7.62 -7.68 0.43
N ASP A 110 -8.71 -6.94 0.63
CA ASP A 110 -8.71 -5.48 0.51
C ASP A 110 -8.05 -4.80 1.70
N CYS A 111 -8.08 -5.39 2.90
CA CYS A 111 -7.25 -4.97 4.03
C CYS A 111 -5.76 -5.01 3.65
N PHE A 112 -5.29 -6.11 3.04
CA PHE A 112 -3.93 -6.20 2.55
C PHE A 112 -3.62 -5.15 1.47
N ARG A 113 -4.50 -5.01 0.46
CA ARG A 113 -4.31 -4.02 -0.63
C ARG A 113 -4.23 -2.59 -0.09
N MET A 114 -5.12 -2.23 0.84
CA MET A 114 -5.11 -0.93 1.50
C MET A 114 -3.84 -0.71 2.32
N ARG A 115 -3.35 -1.74 3.04
CA ARG A 115 -2.08 -1.62 3.78
C ARG A 115 -0.91 -1.36 2.85
N VAL A 116 -0.86 -2.06 1.72
CA VAL A 116 0.20 -1.89 0.70
C VAL A 116 0.14 -0.47 0.11
N GLU A 117 -1.06 0.05 -0.16
CA GLU A 117 -1.25 1.45 -0.58
C GLU A 117 -0.81 2.44 0.50
N ASP A 118 -1.23 2.27 1.75
CA ASP A 118 -0.90 3.19 2.84
C ASP A 118 0.61 3.22 3.13
N GLU A 119 1.29 2.07 3.13
CA GLU A 119 2.76 2.00 3.26
C GLU A 119 3.47 2.73 2.11
N TYR A 120 2.93 2.63 0.89
CA TYR A 120 3.47 3.33 -0.27
C TYR A 120 3.27 4.84 -0.18
N VAL A 121 2.05 5.28 0.17
CA VAL A 121 1.67 6.71 0.17
C VAL A 121 2.25 7.45 1.37
N PHE A 122 2.25 6.84 2.56
CA PHE A 122 2.59 7.51 3.82
C PHE A 122 3.87 6.98 4.47
N GLY A 123 4.13 5.67 4.38
CA GLY A 123 5.30 5.05 5.02
C GLY A 123 6.59 5.14 4.22
N GLY A 124 6.52 5.47 2.92
CA GLY A 124 7.66 5.45 2.01
C GLY A 124 8.22 4.04 1.73
N ASN A 125 7.54 2.99 2.21
CA ASN A 125 7.91 1.59 2.01
C ASN A 125 7.20 1.05 0.77
N THR A 126 7.95 0.47 -0.16
CA THR A 126 7.36 -0.20 -1.32
C THR A 126 7.34 -1.71 -1.08
N ILE A 127 6.15 -2.31 -1.01
CA ILE A 127 5.95 -3.77 -0.87
C ILE A 127 5.01 -4.25 -1.98
N GLY A 128 5.22 -5.46 -2.50
CA GLY A 128 4.28 -6.14 -3.42
C GLY A 128 4.17 -5.48 -4.80
N ILE A 129 2.92 -5.16 -5.22
CA ILE A 129 2.59 -4.70 -6.59
C ILE A 129 3.38 -3.47 -7.05
N TYR A 130 3.85 -2.64 -6.12
CA TYR A 130 4.57 -1.41 -6.45
C TYR A 130 6.05 -1.61 -6.76
N ASN A 131 6.62 -2.77 -6.42
CA ASN A 131 8.01 -3.12 -6.73
C ASN A 131 8.18 -4.10 -7.90
N GLY A 132 7.08 -4.59 -8.48
CA GLY A 132 7.14 -5.71 -9.42
C GLY A 132 7.38 -7.06 -8.73
N ASP A 133 7.34 -7.08 -7.39
CA ASP A 133 7.32 -8.31 -6.61
C ASP A 133 5.99 -9.04 -6.83
N LYS A 134 6.01 -10.37 -6.77
CA LYS A 134 4.79 -11.18 -6.83
C LYS A 134 4.02 -10.94 -5.54
N PRO A 135 2.80 -10.37 -5.54
CA PRO A 135 2.10 -9.99 -4.31
C PRO A 135 1.63 -11.18 -3.46
N LEU A 136 1.57 -12.38 -4.04
CA LEU A 136 1.04 -13.57 -3.37
C LEU A 136 1.90 -14.03 -2.16
N PRO A 137 3.24 -14.15 -2.25
CA PRO A 137 4.10 -14.36 -1.10
C PRO A 137 3.86 -13.42 0.09
N GLU A 138 3.71 -12.11 -0.15
CA GLU A 138 3.44 -11.11 0.89
C GLU A 138 2.05 -11.30 1.47
N PHE A 139 1.05 -11.56 0.62
CA PHE A 139 -0.30 -11.87 1.07
C PHE A 139 -0.34 -13.13 1.95
N LYS A 140 0.44 -14.16 1.62
CA LYS A 140 0.60 -15.35 2.46
C LYS A 140 1.20 -15.02 3.82
N LYS A 141 2.21 -14.15 3.88
CA LYS A 141 2.78 -13.68 5.15
C LYS A 141 1.71 -12.93 5.97
N PHE A 142 0.91 -12.08 5.32
CA PHE A 142 -0.21 -11.39 5.96
C PHE A 142 -1.24 -12.36 6.54
N LEU A 143 -1.65 -13.39 5.80
CA LEU A 143 -2.57 -14.42 6.34
C LEU A 143 -1.96 -15.19 7.51
N SER A 144 -0.66 -15.50 7.47
CA SER A 144 0.03 -16.13 8.60
C SER A 144 0.09 -15.22 9.84
N LEU A 145 0.20 -13.90 9.65
CA LEU A 145 0.05 -12.94 10.74
C LEU A 145 -1.37 -12.99 11.30
N ALA A 146 -2.40 -12.96 10.45
CA ALA A 146 -3.79 -13.02 10.89
C ALA A 146 -4.08 -14.32 11.69
N GLU A 147 -3.57 -15.46 11.24
CA GLU A 147 -3.69 -16.75 11.94
C GLU A 147 -2.96 -16.79 13.29
N SER A 148 -1.91 -15.97 13.46
CA SER A 148 -1.20 -15.86 14.74
C SER A 148 -1.91 -14.97 15.76
N ARG A 149 -2.95 -14.23 15.37
CA ARG A 149 -3.69 -13.34 16.27
C ARG A 149 -4.81 -14.09 16.96
N GLN A 150 -5.02 -13.76 18.22
CA GLN A 150 -6.14 -14.31 18.98
C GLN A 150 -7.45 -13.68 18.47
N ALA A 151 -8.42 -14.53 18.15
CA ALA A 151 -9.80 -14.15 17.87
C ALA A 151 -10.08 -13.21 16.67
N ILE A 152 -9.10 -12.91 15.79
CA ILE A 152 -9.37 -12.12 14.56
C ILE A 152 -10.09 -12.94 13.48
N LEU A 153 -9.64 -14.19 13.30
CA LEU A 153 -10.17 -15.05 12.25
C LEU A 153 -11.38 -15.83 12.75
N PRO A 154 -12.43 -15.97 11.91
CA PRO A 154 -13.66 -16.63 12.32
C PRO A 154 -13.44 -18.10 12.72
N PRO A 155 -14.33 -18.69 13.55
CA PRO A 155 -14.22 -20.09 13.97
C PRO A 155 -14.22 -21.11 12.81
N TRP A 156 -14.81 -20.76 11.68
CA TRP A 156 -14.83 -21.58 10.47
C TRP A 156 -13.52 -21.50 9.66
N TRP A 157 -12.60 -20.59 10.01
CA TRP A 157 -11.31 -20.47 9.33
C TRP A 157 -10.51 -21.77 9.49
N SER A 158 -9.94 -22.23 8.38
CA SER A 158 -9.19 -23.49 8.32
C SER A 158 -8.12 -23.42 7.23
N PRO A 159 -7.16 -24.37 7.21
CA PRO A 159 -6.17 -24.44 6.13
C PRO A 159 -6.79 -24.57 4.73
N ALA A 160 -7.98 -25.17 4.60
CA ALA A 160 -8.70 -25.23 3.34
C ALA A 160 -9.22 -23.84 2.92
N LYS A 161 -9.80 -23.10 3.87
CA LYS A 161 -10.32 -21.74 3.65
C LYS A 161 -9.20 -20.74 3.38
N ARG A 162 -8.03 -20.92 4.01
CA ARG A 162 -6.82 -20.18 3.66
C ARG A 162 -6.45 -20.33 2.18
N ARG A 163 -6.38 -21.57 1.67
CA ARG A 163 -6.08 -21.83 0.25
C ARG A 163 -7.12 -21.25 -0.70
N GLU A 164 -8.39 -21.29 -0.30
CA GLU A 164 -9.48 -20.66 -1.04
C GLU A 164 -9.31 -19.14 -1.11
N CYS A 165 -9.02 -18.49 0.02
CA CYS A 165 -8.71 -17.07 0.10
C CYS A 165 -7.50 -16.69 -0.77
N GLU A 166 -6.42 -17.46 -0.72
CA GLU A 166 -5.24 -17.27 -1.60
C GLU A 166 -5.61 -17.35 -3.10
N ARG A 167 -6.50 -18.28 -3.48
CA ARG A 167 -6.97 -18.42 -4.87
C ARG A 167 -7.84 -17.24 -5.28
N LEU A 168 -8.75 -16.79 -4.41
CA LEU A 168 -9.61 -15.63 -4.64
C LEU A 168 -8.80 -14.34 -4.73
N ALA A 169 -7.77 -14.19 -3.91
CA ALA A 169 -6.87 -13.04 -3.92
C ALA A 169 -6.25 -12.78 -5.30
N VAL A 170 -5.95 -13.83 -6.05
CA VAL A 170 -5.31 -13.74 -7.38
C VAL A 170 -6.31 -13.68 -8.52
N ASN A 171 -7.46 -14.36 -8.38
CA ASN A 171 -8.44 -14.52 -9.47
C ASN A 171 -9.71 -13.66 -9.28
N GLY A 172 -9.78 -12.89 -8.21
CA GLY A 172 -10.92 -12.03 -7.89
C GLY A 172 -11.11 -10.93 -8.92
N THR A 173 -12.33 -10.42 -9.02
CA THR A 173 -12.67 -9.31 -9.93
C THR A 173 -12.24 -7.98 -9.33
N PHE A 174 -12.90 -7.55 -8.25
CA PHE A 174 -12.58 -6.32 -7.54
C PHE A 174 -11.46 -6.53 -6.51
N SER A 175 -11.68 -7.44 -5.54
CA SER A 175 -10.71 -7.76 -4.50
C SER A 175 -9.62 -8.65 -5.08
N ASN A 176 -8.62 -8.01 -5.70
CA ASN A 176 -7.52 -8.68 -6.38
C ASN A 176 -6.17 -8.07 -5.98
N ILE A 177 -5.25 -8.89 -5.47
CA ILE A 177 -3.96 -8.42 -4.95
C ILE A 177 -3.00 -7.89 -6.04
N HIS A 178 -3.30 -8.08 -7.32
CA HIS A 178 -2.54 -7.50 -8.43
C HIS A 178 -2.98 -6.06 -8.76
N GLY A 179 -4.11 -5.60 -8.22
CA GLY A 179 -4.65 -4.27 -8.43
C GLY A 179 -4.40 -3.33 -7.25
N ALA A 180 -3.88 -2.14 -7.54
CA ALA A 180 -3.92 -1.00 -6.62
C ALA A 180 -5.36 -0.69 -6.20
N VAL A 181 -5.56 -0.08 -5.03
CA VAL A 181 -6.89 0.37 -4.58
C VAL A 181 -6.79 1.70 -3.86
N GLU A 182 -7.64 2.66 -4.25
CA GLU A 182 -7.77 3.94 -3.57
C GLU A 182 -8.91 3.90 -2.54
N LYS A 183 -8.93 4.87 -1.62
CA LYS A 183 -9.97 5.00 -0.59
C LYS A 183 -11.38 5.03 -1.20
N SER A 184 -11.57 5.80 -2.27
CA SER A 184 -12.89 5.95 -2.93
C SER A 184 -13.37 4.64 -3.54
N ASP A 185 -12.47 3.85 -4.12
CA ASP A 185 -12.81 2.57 -4.74
C ASP A 185 -13.42 1.60 -3.72
N ILE A 186 -12.83 1.56 -2.51
CA ILE A 186 -13.34 0.76 -1.38
C ILE A 186 -14.70 1.28 -0.91
N GLN A 187 -14.88 2.60 -0.80
CA GLN A 187 -16.16 3.18 -0.37
C GLN A 187 -17.29 2.84 -1.34
N GLU A 188 -17.02 2.98 -2.63
CA GLU A 188 -17.99 2.70 -3.70
C GLU A 188 -18.29 1.20 -3.79
N HIS A 189 -17.27 0.33 -3.83
CA HIS A 189 -17.46 -1.11 -3.97
C HIS A 189 -18.30 -1.72 -2.84
N TYR A 190 -18.02 -1.32 -1.59
CA TYR A 190 -18.74 -1.82 -0.43
C TYR A 190 -20.00 -1.02 -0.10
N ASN A 191 -20.25 0.08 -0.82
CA ASN A 191 -21.31 1.06 -0.51
C ASN A 191 -21.29 1.47 0.98
N ASP A 192 -20.10 1.72 1.51
CA ASP A 192 -19.86 2.03 2.92
C ASP A 192 -18.73 3.04 3.06
N ASN A 193 -19.10 4.27 3.44
CA ASN A 193 -18.17 5.40 3.58
C ASN A 193 -17.08 5.19 4.63
N ILE A 194 -17.31 4.33 5.63
CA ILE A 194 -16.34 4.05 6.70
C ILE A 194 -15.57 2.76 6.47
N MET A 195 -15.85 2.02 5.39
CA MET A 195 -15.16 0.77 5.07
C MET A 195 -13.63 0.88 4.98
N PRO A 196 -13.03 1.94 4.37
CA PRO A 196 -11.58 2.11 4.40
C PRO A 196 -11.00 2.19 5.81
N MET A 197 -11.74 2.78 6.75
CA MET A 197 -11.32 2.86 8.15
C MET A 197 -11.43 1.49 8.83
N LYS A 198 -12.52 0.75 8.60
CA LYS A 198 -12.69 -0.64 9.09
C LYS A 198 -11.54 -1.55 8.67
N LEU A 199 -11.18 -1.49 7.38
CA LEU A 199 -10.08 -2.29 6.82
C LEU A 199 -8.72 -1.90 7.40
N ARG A 200 -8.49 -0.61 7.68
CA ARG A 200 -7.28 -0.14 8.36
C ARG A 200 -7.21 -0.64 9.79
N ILE A 201 -8.29 -0.54 10.57
CA ILE A 201 -8.34 -1.06 11.94
C ILE A 201 -8.09 -2.57 11.96
N LEU A 202 -8.72 -3.32 11.07
CA LEU A 202 -8.44 -4.75 10.89
C LEU A 202 -6.94 -4.99 10.59
N GLY A 203 -6.37 -4.18 9.70
CA GLY A 203 -4.95 -4.21 9.38
C GLY A 203 -4.07 -3.96 10.60
N GLU A 204 -4.37 -2.96 11.41
CA GLU A 204 -3.62 -2.68 12.65
C GLU A 204 -3.66 -3.86 13.62
N LYS A 205 -4.83 -4.48 13.81
CA LYS A 205 -4.99 -5.68 14.64
C LYS A 205 -4.16 -6.86 14.10
N ILE A 206 -4.11 -7.04 12.79
CA ILE A 206 -3.33 -8.12 12.15
C ILE A 206 -1.82 -7.84 12.22
N TYR A 207 -1.37 -6.64 11.85
CA TYR A 207 0.05 -6.29 11.83
C TYR A 207 0.62 -6.00 13.22
N GLY A 208 -0.24 -5.68 14.20
CA GLY A 208 0.17 -5.25 15.54
C GLY A 208 0.77 -3.85 15.58
N LYS A 209 0.57 -3.04 14.53
CA LYS A 209 1.06 -1.67 14.41
C LYS A 209 0.19 -0.84 13.47
N GLY A 210 0.16 0.46 13.73
CA GLY A 210 -0.48 1.47 12.88
C GLY A 210 0.12 1.58 11.48
N PHE A 211 -0.45 2.47 10.68
CA PHE A 211 0.05 2.85 9.34
C PHE A 211 0.91 4.15 9.34
N MET A 212 1.48 4.54 10.49
CA MET A 212 2.38 5.68 10.66
C MET A 212 3.69 5.29 11.34
#